data_AF-A0A377V3M9-F1
#
_entry.id   AF-A0A377V3M9-F1
#
_cell.length_a   1.000
_cell.length_b   1.000
_cell.length_c   1.000
_cell.angle_alpha   90.00
_cell.angle_beta   90.00
_cell.angle_gamma   90.00
#
_symmetry.space_group_name_H-M   'P 1'
#
loop_
_entity.id
_entity.type
_entity.pdbx_description
1 polymer ?
#
loop_
_entity_poly.entity_id
_entity_poly.type
_entity_poly.pdbx_seq_one_letter_code
_entity_poly.pdbx_strand_id
1 'polypeptide(L)'
;MIAAVGSILLTPWNLFNSPELIHYTLDVLGAFIGPLFGILIADFYLIKRGRVSVDDLFDDTPQGKYWYRNGFNPKAIAALLPSVGLGLIISFIPALHEVANFSWFIGVFLGATTYRWLARDEREVQAKAAFRSGAVAQKE
;
A
#
# COMPACT_ATOMS: atom_id res chain seq x y z
N MET A 1 4.61 19.45 18.23
CA MET A 1 5.91 19.51 18.94
C MET A 1 6.74 18.23 18.76
N ILE A 2 6.22 17.02 19.00
CA ILE A 2 7.01 15.77 18.88
C ILE A 2 7.62 15.60 17.47
N ALA A 3 6.83 15.77 16.41
CA ALA A 3 7.33 15.66 15.03
C ALA A 3 8.44 16.68 14.71
N ALA A 4 8.35 17.91 15.24
CA ALA A 4 9.36 18.95 15.04
C ALA A 4 10.70 18.55 15.67
N VAL A 5 10.68 18.06 16.91
CA VAL A 5 11.89 17.56 17.59
C VAL A 5 12.46 16.36 16.83
N GLY A 6 11.63 15.40 16.43
CA GLY A 6 12.06 14.24 15.66
C GLY A 6 12.74 14.61 14.33
N SER A 7 12.23 15.62 13.63
CA SER A 7 12.81 16.09 12.36
C SER A 7 14.23 16.67 12.52
N ILE A 8 14.52 17.35 13.63
CA ILE A 8 15.85 17.87 13.93
C ILE A 8 16.81 16.72 14.26
N LEU A 9 16.33 15.70 15.00
CA LEU A 9 17.13 14.52 15.36
C LEU A 9 17.51 13.64 14.17
N LEU A 10 16.72 13.64 13.09
CA LEU A 10 17.09 12.96 11.84
C LEU A 10 18.32 13.61 11.16
N THR A 11 18.73 14.80 11.61
CA THR A 11 19.88 15.54 11.08
C THR A 11 19.83 15.64 9.55
N PRO A 12 18.76 16.20 8.96
CA PRO A 12 18.54 16.19 7.52
C PRO A 12 19.68 16.86 6.75
N TRP A 13 20.41 17.79 7.37
CA TRP A 13 21.60 18.40 6.81
C TRP A 13 22.71 17.39 6.47
N ASN A 14 22.80 16.27 7.19
CA ASN A 14 23.76 15.21 6.87
C ASN A 14 23.43 14.49 5.55
N LEU A 15 22.14 14.43 5.16
CA LEU A 15 21.74 13.90 3.86
C LEU A 15 22.14 14.83 2.71
N PHE A 16 22.07 16.15 2.92
CA PHE A 16 22.40 17.13 1.87
C PHE A 16 23.91 17.32 1.65
N ASN A 17 24.76 16.82 2.55
CA ASN A 17 26.21 16.92 2.44
C ASN A 17 26.82 16.03 1.35
N SER A 18 26.07 15.06 0.81
CA SER A 18 26.53 14.17 -0.27
C SER A 18 25.42 13.94 -1.30
N PRO A 19 25.66 14.21 -2.59
CA PRO A 19 24.71 13.88 -3.66
C PRO A 19 24.28 12.41 -3.65
N GLU A 20 25.19 11.48 -3.32
CA GLU A 20 24.87 10.05 -3.28
C GLU A 20 23.84 9.71 -2.20
N LEU A 21 23.94 10.33 -1.01
CA LEU A 21 22.99 10.07 0.09
C LEU A 21 21.57 10.52 -0.25
N ILE A 22 21.44 11.59 -1.05
CA ILE A 22 20.16 12.06 -1.55
C ILE A 22 19.54 11.00 -2.46
N HIS A 23 20.30 10.48 -3.44
CA HIS A 23 19.83 9.46 -4.36
C HIS A 23 19.41 8.18 -3.63
N TYR A 24 20.26 7.64 -2.74
CA TYR A 24 19.90 6.45 -1.96
C TYR A 24 18.63 6.62 -1.14
N THR A 25 18.44 7.81 -0.55
CA THR A 25 17.24 8.08 0.25
C THR A 25 15.99 8.10 -0.60
N LEU A 26 16.06 8.70 -1.79
CA LEU A 26 14.94 8.73 -2.74
C LEU A 26 14.62 7.33 -3.27
N ASP A 27 15.63 6.52 -3.58
CA ASP A 27 15.45 5.15 -4.07
C ASP A 27 14.80 4.26 -3.01
N VAL A 28 15.32 4.31 -1.78
CA VAL A 28 14.72 3.59 -0.65
C VAL A 28 13.28 4.06 -0.45
N LEU A 29 13.04 5.36 -0.35
CA LEU A 29 11.69 5.89 -0.14
C LEU A 29 10.74 5.47 -1.29
N GLY A 30 11.21 5.51 -2.53
CA GLY A 30 10.49 5.06 -3.71
C GLY A 30 10.12 3.57 -3.65
N ALA A 31 11.06 2.72 -3.22
CA ALA A 31 10.85 1.27 -3.06
C ALA A 31 9.80 0.92 -2.00
N PHE A 32 9.60 1.76 -0.97
CA PHE A 32 8.52 1.59 0.01
C PHE A 32 7.19 2.19 -0.44
N ILE A 33 7.21 3.44 -0.95
CA ILE A 33 6.00 4.18 -1.30
C ILE A 33 5.31 3.59 -2.53
N GLY A 34 6.07 3.16 -3.54
CA GLY A 34 5.52 2.62 -4.79
C GLY A 34 4.56 1.44 -4.55
N PRO A 35 5.01 0.34 -3.91
CA PRO A 35 4.15 -0.79 -3.58
C PRO A 35 2.93 -0.41 -2.75
N LEU A 36 3.10 0.43 -1.73
CA LEU A 36 1.99 0.87 -0.87
C LEU A 36 0.94 1.62 -1.70
N PHE A 37 1.37 2.53 -2.58
CA PHE A 37 0.49 3.25 -3.48
C PHE A 37 -0.25 2.29 -4.43
N GLY A 38 0.45 1.32 -5.02
CA GLY A 38 -0.16 0.30 -5.89
C GLY A 38 -1.23 -0.52 -5.18
N ILE A 39 -0.98 -0.94 -3.93
CA ILE A 39 -1.94 -1.66 -3.09
C ILE A 39 -3.19 -0.81 -2.86
N LEU A 40 -3.04 0.46 -2.47
CA LEU A 40 -4.16 1.36 -2.20
C LEU A 40 -5.01 1.61 -3.44
N ILE A 41 -4.38 1.85 -4.60
CA ILE A 41 -5.09 2.05 -5.87
C ILE A 41 -5.86 0.79 -6.26
N ALA A 42 -5.24 -0.38 -6.14
CA ALA A 42 -5.90 -1.65 -6.44
C ALA A 42 -7.07 -1.92 -5.50
N ASP A 43 -6.89 -1.70 -4.20
CA ASP A 43 -7.93 -1.87 -3.20
C ASP A 43 -9.13 -0.95 -3.47
N PHE A 44 -8.88 0.34 -3.66
CA PHE A 44 -9.95 1.32 -3.83
C PHE A 44 -10.69 1.14 -5.16
N TYR A 45 -9.98 1.13 -6.29
CA TYR A 45 -10.61 1.16 -7.61
C TYR A 45 -11.00 -0.22 -8.14
N LEU A 46 -10.21 -1.27 -7.89
CA LEU A 46 -10.41 -2.59 -8.51
C LEU A 46 -11.20 -3.54 -7.62
N ILE A 47 -10.93 -3.54 -6.31
CA ILE A 47 -11.59 -4.43 -5.34
C ILE A 47 -12.88 -3.77 -4.84
N LYS A 48 -12.77 -2.60 -4.21
CA LYS A 48 -13.88 -1.87 -3.57
C LYS A 48 -14.71 -1.03 -4.55
N ARG A 49 -14.25 -0.86 -5.79
CA ARG A 49 -14.93 -0.10 -6.86
C ARG A 49 -15.36 1.31 -6.43
N GLY A 50 -14.51 2.00 -5.70
CA GLY A 50 -14.73 3.36 -5.20
C GLY A 50 -15.71 3.45 -4.02
N ARG A 51 -16.14 2.33 -3.43
CA ARG A 51 -17.07 2.31 -2.29
C ARG A 51 -16.32 2.05 -0.98
N VAL A 52 -16.28 3.06 -0.12
CA VAL A 52 -15.67 3.00 1.21
C VAL A 52 -16.70 3.49 2.23
N SER A 53 -16.79 2.79 3.36
CA SER A 53 -17.62 3.18 4.49
C SER A 53 -16.80 4.10 5.38
N VAL A 54 -17.24 5.35 5.56
CA VAL A 54 -16.51 6.31 6.40
C VAL A 54 -16.64 5.93 7.87
N ASP A 55 -17.82 5.50 8.29
CA ASP A 55 -18.05 5.11 9.69
C ASP A 55 -17.16 3.92 10.09
N ASP A 56 -17.04 2.90 9.24
CA ASP A 56 -16.19 1.74 9.51
C ASP A 56 -14.67 2.07 9.49
N LEU A 57 -14.25 3.20 8.89
CA LEU A 57 -12.85 3.64 8.94
C LEU A 57 -12.45 4.13 10.33
N PHE A 58 -13.42 4.56 11.13
CA PHE A 58 -13.22 5.02 12.51
C PHE A 58 -13.66 3.96 13.54
N ASP A 59 -14.00 2.75 13.11
CA ASP A 59 -14.33 1.62 13.97
C ASP A 59 -13.10 0.72 14.19
N ASP A 60 -12.56 0.74 15.41
CA ASP A 60 -11.44 -0.08 15.86
C ASP A 60 -11.89 -1.37 16.57
N THR A 61 -13.16 -1.74 16.46
CA THR A 61 -13.67 -2.98 17.04
C THR A 61 -13.53 -4.16 16.08
N PRO A 62 -13.54 -5.41 16.58
CA PRO A 62 -13.56 -6.60 15.72
C PRO A 62 -14.74 -6.70 14.75
N GLN A 63 -15.77 -5.88 14.94
CA GLN A 63 -16.95 -5.78 14.09
C GLN A 63 -16.73 -4.85 12.90
N GLY A 64 -15.77 -3.93 12.99
CA GLY A 64 -15.44 -2.97 11.95
C GLY A 64 -14.99 -3.65 10.66
N LYS A 65 -15.53 -3.21 9.52
CA LYS A 65 -15.24 -3.79 8.19
C LYS A 65 -13.75 -3.79 7.84
N TYR A 66 -12.98 -2.84 8.36
CA TYR A 66 -11.55 -2.68 8.09
C TYR A 66 -10.65 -3.15 9.24
N TRP A 67 -11.19 -3.85 10.25
CA TRP A 67 -10.41 -4.47 11.31
C TRP A 67 -9.59 -5.68 10.81
N TYR A 68 -10.09 -6.37 9.77
CA TYR A 68 -9.49 -7.58 9.20
C TYR A 68 -9.11 -8.60 10.29
N ARG A 69 -7.81 -8.91 10.45
CA ARG A 69 -7.30 -9.83 11.47
C ARG A 69 -6.49 -9.03 12.49
N ASN A 70 -7.10 -8.77 13.65
CA ASN A 70 -6.47 -8.07 14.77
C ASN A 70 -5.96 -6.66 14.39
N GLY A 71 -6.73 -5.92 13.59
CA GLY A 71 -6.39 -4.58 13.12
C GLY A 71 -5.50 -4.53 11.87
N PHE A 72 -5.06 -5.68 11.34
CA PHE A 72 -4.15 -5.74 10.20
C PHE A 72 -4.76 -6.48 9.02
N ASN A 73 -4.55 -5.94 7.80
CA ASN A 73 -4.87 -6.64 6.55
C ASN A 73 -3.71 -7.58 6.15
N PRO A 74 -3.82 -8.91 6.34
CA PRO A 74 -2.72 -9.82 6.07
C PRO A 74 -2.39 -9.91 4.58
N LYS A 75 -3.37 -9.72 3.70
CA LYS A 75 -3.17 -9.74 2.25
C LYS A 75 -2.43 -8.49 1.77
N ALA A 76 -2.70 -7.34 2.37
CA ALA A 76 -1.94 -6.11 2.10
C ALA A 76 -0.47 -6.28 2.52
N ILE A 77 -0.23 -6.83 3.71
CA ILE A 77 1.13 -7.10 4.20
C ILE A 77 1.84 -8.12 3.30
N ALA A 78 1.17 -9.21 2.94
CA ALA A 78 1.72 -10.24 2.06
C ALA A 78 2.00 -9.73 0.63
N ALA A 79 1.30 -8.70 0.16
CA ALA A 79 1.63 -8.03 -1.10
C ALA A 79 2.78 -7.02 -0.94
N LEU A 80 2.81 -6.31 0.18
CA LEU A 80 3.77 -5.23 0.44
C LEU A 80 5.19 -5.76 0.61
N LEU A 81 5.41 -6.73 1.50
CA LEU A 81 6.74 -7.24 1.84
C LEU A 81 7.56 -7.72 0.64
N PRO A 82 7.04 -8.61 -0.25
CA PRO A 82 7.82 -9.05 -1.41
C PRO A 82 8.03 -7.93 -2.43
N SER A 83 7.07 -7.02 -2.59
CA SER A 83 7.18 -5.89 -3.52
C SER A 83 8.26 -4.89 -3.09
N VAL A 84 8.29 -4.55 -1.79
CA VAL A 84 9.35 -3.71 -1.20
C VAL A 84 10.69 -4.42 -1.26
N GLY A 85 10.74 -5.72 -0.90
CA GLY A 85 11.97 -6.51 -0.97
C GLY A 85 12.58 -6.50 -2.37
N LEU A 86 11.77 -6.70 -3.40
CA LEU A 86 12.23 -6.63 -4.79
C LEU A 86 12.67 -5.20 -5.19
N GLY A 87 11.93 -4.17 -4.78
CA GLY A 87 12.30 -2.77 -5.02
C GLY A 87 13.65 -2.39 -4.40
N LEU A 88 13.94 -2.86 -3.18
CA LEU A 88 15.23 -2.65 -2.53
C LEU A 88 16.35 -3.43 -3.23
N ILE A 89 16.10 -4.68 -3.63
CA ILE A 89 17.08 -5.48 -4.40
C ILE A 89 17.46 -4.75 -5.69
N ILE A 90 16.47 -4.19 -6.42
CA ILE A 90 16.72 -3.42 -7.64
C ILE A 90 17.54 -2.16 -7.34
N SER A 91 17.25 -1.47 -6.23
CA SER A 91 17.89 -0.20 -5.88
C SER A 91 19.36 -0.37 -5.42
N PHE A 92 19.68 -1.48 -4.76
CA PHE A 92 21.02 -1.70 -4.19
C PHE A 92 21.97 -2.54 -5.06
N ILE A 93 21.50 -3.10 -6.20
CA ILE A 93 22.36 -3.85 -7.12
C ILE A 93 22.88 -2.90 -8.22
N PRO A 94 24.21 -2.65 -8.30
CA PRO A 94 24.78 -1.70 -9.28
C PRO A 94 24.47 -2.07 -10.74
N ALA A 95 24.34 -3.37 -11.04
CA ALA A 95 24.00 -3.85 -12.38
C ALA A 95 22.56 -3.48 -12.82
N LEU A 96 21.70 -3.07 -11.90
CA LEU A 96 20.29 -2.73 -12.14
C LEU A 96 20.02 -1.22 -12.02
N HIS A 97 21.05 -0.38 -11.98
CA HIS A 97 20.92 1.05 -11.71
C HIS A 97 19.98 1.78 -12.70
N GLU A 98 20.01 1.41 -13.99
CA GLU A 98 19.08 1.93 -14.99
C GLU A 98 17.61 1.58 -14.69
N VAL A 99 17.38 0.41 -14.09
CA VAL A 99 16.06 -0.07 -13.69
C VAL A 99 15.62 0.55 -12.36
N ALA A 100 16.58 0.91 -11.49
CA ALA A 100 16.31 1.56 -10.21
C ALA A 100 15.61 2.92 -10.36
N ASN A 101 15.91 3.65 -11.44
CA ASN A 101 15.18 4.89 -11.79
C ASN A 101 13.67 4.67 -12.00
N PHE A 102 13.25 3.44 -12.29
CA PHE A 102 11.85 3.03 -12.46
C PHE A 102 11.32 2.20 -11.28
N SER A 103 12.09 2.03 -10.21
CA SER A 103 11.77 1.21 -9.03
C SER A 103 10.40 1.57 -8.43
N TRP A 104 10.06 2.87 -8.41
CA TRP A 104 8.76 3.34 -7.95
C TRP A 104 7.62 2.74 -8.78
N PHE A 105 7.67 2.86 -10.12
CA PHE A 105 6.65 2.32 -11.02
C PHE A 105 6.57 0.79 -10.91
N ILE A 106 7.73 0.12 -10.90
CA ILE A 106 7.81 -1.33 -10.74
C ILE A 106 7.14 -1.75 -9.43
N GLY A 107 7.44 -1.06 -8.34
CA GLY A 107 6.82 -1.26 -7.04
C GLY A 107 5.30 -1.09 -7.08
N VAL A 108 4.80 -0.01 -7.71
CA VAL A 108 3.36 0.21 -7.91
C VAL A 108 2.71 -0.97 -8.62
N PHE A 109 3.27 -1.43 -9.75
CA PHE A 109 2.71 -2.54 -10.51
C PHE A 109 2.75 -3.85 -9.72
N LEU A 110 3.86 -4.15 -9.05
CA LEU A 110 3.99 -5.35 -8.22
C LEU A 110 3.01 -5.34 -7.04
N GLY A 111 2.94 -4.23 -6.30
CA GLY A 111 2.02 -4.08 -5.17
C GLY A 111 0.56 -4.21 -5.61
N ALA A 112 0.18 -3.52 -6.69
CA ALA A 112 -1.17 -3.57 -7.23
C ALA A 112 -1.56 -4.96 -7.74
N THR A 113 -0.71 -5.63 -8.50
CA THR A 113 -1.00 -6.95 -9.09
C THR A 113 -1.04 -8.04 -8.04
N THR A 114 -0.05 -8.07 -7.14
CA THR A 114 0.04 -9.05 -6.05
C THR A 114 -1.15 -8.89 -5.10
N TYR A 115 -1.48 -7.67 -4.70
CA TYR A 115 -2.64 -7.41 -3.85
C TYR A 115 -3.95 -7.77 -4.54
N ARG A 116 -4.13 -7.37 -5.80
CA ARG A 116 -5.34 -7.74 -6.57
C ARG A 116 -5.52 -9.25 -6.61
N TRP A 117 -4.44 -10.01 -6.77
CA TRP A 117 -4.50 -11.46 -6.78
C TRP A 117 -4.87 -12.03 -5.41
N LEU A 118 -4.23 -11.57 -4.33
CA LEU A 118 -4.50 -12.02 -2.96
C LEU A 118 -5.90 -11.60 -2.44
N ALA A 119 -6.38 -10.41 -2.82
CA ALA A 119 -7.65 -9.84 -2.39
C ALA A 119 -8.82 -10.15 -3.33
N ARG A 120 -8.63 -11.00 -4.35
CA ARG A 120 -9.68 -11.32 -5.34
C ARG A 120 -10.97 -11.85 -4.71
N ASP A 121 -10.87 -12.62 -3.63
CA ASP A 121 -12.03 -13.22 -2.96
C ASP A 121 -12.87 -12.16 -2.22
N GLU A 122 -12.25 -11.06 -1.77
CA GLU A 122 -12.97 -9.95 -1.11
C GLU A 122 -13.87 -9.21 -2.09
N ARG A 123 -13.47 -9.13 -3.36
CA ARG A 123 -14.32 -8.60 -4.43
C ARG A 123 -15.58 -9.45 -4.60
N GLU A 124 -15.45 -10.77 -4.51
CA GLU A 124 -16.60 -11.69 -4.63
C GLU A 124 -17.54 -11.58 -3.43
N VAL A 125 -16.98 -11.48 -2.22
CA VAL A 125 -17.76 -11.28 -0.99
C VAL A 125 -18.55 -9.97 -1.06
N GLN A 126 -17.91 -8.87 -1.49
CA GLN A 126 -18.60 -7.59 -1.65
C GLN A 126 -19.67 -7.62 -2.76
N ALA A 127 -19.40 -8.28 -3.89
CA ALA A 127 -20.37 -8.41 -4.98
C ALA A 127 -21.62 -9.17 -4.52
N LYS A 128 -21.46 -10.27 -3.76
CA LYS A 128 -22.57 -11.05 -3.19
C LYS A 128 -23.37 -10.24 -2.16
N ALA A 129 -22.68 -9.48 -1.29
CA ALA A 129 -23.33 -8.61 -0.30
C ALA A 129 -24.17 -7.51 -0.97
N ALA A 130 -23.63 -6.85 -2.01
CA ALA A 130 -24.35 -5.83 -2.76
C ALA A 130 -25.59 -6.39 -3.48
N PHE A 131 -25.49 -7.58 -4.09
CA PHE A 131 -26.62 -8.25 -4.73
C PHE A 131 -27.74 -8.59 -3.74
N ARG A 132 -27.39 -9.11 -2.55
CA ARG A 132 -28.37 -9.40 -1.50
C ARG A 132 -29.11 -8.15 -1.03
N SER A 133 -28.38 -7.04 -0.80
CA SER A 133 -29.01 -5.78 -0.39
C SER A 133 -30.01 -5.25 -1.43
N GLY A 134 -29.66 -5.31 -2.72
CA GLY A 134 -30.58 -4.91 -3.80
C GLY A 134 -31.81 -5.81 -3.92
N ALA A 135 -31.65 -7.13 -3.75
CA ALA A 135 -32.75 -8.08 -3.83
C ALA A 135 -33.75 -7.96 -2.65
N VAL A 136 -33.27 -7.55 -1.46
CA VAL A 136 -34.13 -7.29 -0.30
C VAL A 136 -34.92 -5.99 -0.48
N ALA A 137 -34.26 -4.92 -0.94
CA ALA A 137 -34.91 -3.63 -1.19
C ALA A 137 -35.98 -3.66 -2.29
N GLN A 138 -35.98 -4.67 -3.16
CA GLN A 138 -36.98 -4.82 -4.24
C GLN A 138 -38.21 -5.64 -3.83
N LYS A 139 -38.21 -6.24 -2.63
CA LYS A 139 -39.34 -7.01 -2.09
C LYS A 139 -40.22 -6.21 -1.11
N GLU A 140 -39.81 -5.01 -0.74
CA GLU A 140 -40.58 -4.05 0.04
C GLU A 140 -41.26 -3.02 -0.87
#